data_AF-A0A382RU17-F1
#
_entry.id   AF-A0A382RU17-F1
#
_cell.length_a   1.000
_cell.length_b   1.000
_cell.length_c   1.000
_cell.angle_alpha   90.00
_cell.angle_beta   90.00
_cell.angle_gamma   90.00
#
_symmetry.space_group_name_H-M   'P 1'
#
loop_
_entity.id
_entity.type
_entity.pdbx_description
1 polymer ?
#
loop_
_entity_poly.entity_id
_entity_poly.type
_entity_poly.pdbx_seq_one_letter_code
_entity_poly.pdbx_strand_id
1 'polypeptide(L)'
;INDCQLIVTCTPSEMPLINSVNEGTHITAMGSDTVQKQELDSNILLKADLVISDSRSQSIDRGEIHHALKDGLGMNSVVELGEVISNKINGRTSDKQITVADLTGVAVQDIQIAKAVLSHL
;
A
#
# COMPACT_ATOMS: atom_id res chain seq x y z
N ILE A 1 6.96 -15.21 7.85
CA ILE A 1 7.26 -14.30 6.71
C ILE A 1 7.86 -15.08 5.54
N ASN A 2 8.92 -15.85 5.75
CA ASN A 2 9.68 -16.53 4.68
C ASN A 2 8.93 -17.60 3.86
N ASP A 3 7.69 -17.95 4.20
CA ASP A 3 6.84 -18.85 3.41
C ASP A 3 5.48 -18.21 3.07
N CYS A 4 5.35 -16.89 3.27
CA CYS A 4 4.09 -16.17 3.11
C CYS A 4 3.95 -15.59 1.70
N GLN A 5 2.85 -15.92 1.04
CA GLN A 5 2.45 -15.30 -0.23
C GLN A 5 1.58 -14.06 -0.02
N LEU A 6 0.95 -13.92 1.15
CA LEU A 6 0.16 -12.78 1.57
C LEU A 6 0.62 -12.33 2.95
N ILE A 7 0.88 -11.03 3.10
CA ILE A 7 1.20 -10.38 4.35
C ILE A 7 0.26 -9.19 4.52
N VAL A 8 -0.29 -9.03 5.72
CA VAL A 8 -1.08 -7.87 6.09
C VAL A 8 -0.46 -7.26 7.34
N THR A 9 -0.14 -5.97 7.29
CA THR A 9 0.43 -5.23 8.42
C THR A 9 -0.57 -4.18 8.91
N CYS A 10 -0.83 -4.18 10.22
CA CYS A 10 -1.87 -3.36 10.87
C CYS A 10 -1.40 -2.91 12.26
N THR A 11 -0.17 -2.42 12.37
CA THR A 11 0.50 -2.05 13.62
C THR A 11 0.74 -0.55 13.68
N PRO A 12 0.83 0.04 14.88
CA PRO A 12 1.22 1.43 15.05
C PRO A 12 2.74 1.61 15.09
N SER A 13 3.51 0.72 14.44
CA SER A 13 4.97 0.75 14.52
C SER A 13 5.53 2.05 13.94
N GLU A 14 6.59 2.58 14.56
CA GLU A 14 7.38 3.72 14.06
C GLU A 14 8.73 3.26 13.49
N MET A 15 8.92 1.95 13.35
CA MET A 15 10.12 1.32 12.78
C MET A 15 9.73 0.09 11.94
N PRO A 16 10.46 -0.19 10.85
CA PRO A 16 10.25 -1.39 10.05
C PRO A 16 10.18 -2.69 10.87
N LEU A 17 9.08 -3.42 10.70
CA LEU A 17 8.88 -4.76 11.26
C LEU A 17 9.26 -5.85 10.26
N ILE A 18 9.17 -5.53 8.97
CA ILE A 18 9.48 -6.43 7.85
C ILE A 18 10.57 -5.80 7.00
N ASN A 19 11.69 -6.51 6.85
CA ASN A 19 12.87 -6.02 6.13
C ASN A 19 13.06 -6.69 4.76
N SER A 20 12.40 -7.81 4.52
CA SER A 20 12.47 -8.55 3.27
C SER A 20 11.27 -9.46 3.08
N VAL A 21 10.98 -9.78 1.81
CA VAL A 21 9.94 -10.74 1.38
C VAL A 21 10.46 -11.56 0.20
N ASN A 22 9.78 -12.66 -0.12
CA ASN A 22 10.10 -13.49 -1.28
C ASN A 22 9.42 -12.97 -2.54
N GLU A 23 9.89 -13.43 -3.71
CA GLU A 23 9.14 -13.30 -4.96
C GLU A 23 7.72 -13.87 -4.80
N GLY A 24 6.77 -13.19 -5.43
CA GLY A 24 5.35 -13.56 -5.41
C GLY A 24 4.56 -13.07 -4.20
N THR A 25 5.21 -12.46 -3.20
CA THR A 25 4.49 -11.94 -2.03
C THR A 25 3.63 -10.72 -2.38
N HIS A 26 2.37 -10.73 -1.94
CA HIS A 26 1.54 -9.54 -1.82
C HIS A 26 1.56 -9.02 -0.38
N ILE A 27 1.68 -7.71 -0.22
CA ILE A 27 1.59 -7.03 1.07
C ILE A 27 0.46 -6.01 1.01
N THR A 28 -0.45 -6.06 1.98
CA THR A 28 -1.38 -4.98 2.29
C THR A 28 -0.91 -4.29 3.56
N ALA A 29 -0.35 -3.09 3.45
CA ALA A 29 0.09 -2.28 4.56
C ALA A 29 -1.00 -1.28 4.94
N MET A 30 -1.49 -1.38 6.19
CA MET A 30 -2.61 -0.57 6.69
C MET A 30 -2.25 0.26 7.92
N GLY A 31 -1.12 -0.01 8.58
CA GLY A 31 -0.79 0.58 9.87
C GLY A 31 -0.16 1.97 9.79
N SER A 32 0.52 2.31 8.70
CA SER A 32 1.17 3.60 8.51
C SER A 32 0.21 4.68 8.00
N ASP A 33 -0.53 5.32 8.89
CA ASP A 33 -1.47 6.41 8.58
C ASP A 33 -0.98 7.80 9.04
N THR A 34 0.24 7.88 9.59
CA THR A 34 0.89 9.12 10.05
C THR A 34 2.30 9.26 9.47
N VAL A 35 2.93 10.42 9.69
CA VAL A 35 4.29 10.72 9.22
C VAL A 35 5.34 9.81 9.88
N GLN A 36 5.13 9.45 11.15
CA GLN A 36 6.10 8.71 11.96
C GLN A 36 5.99 7.20 11.76
N LYS A 37 4.77 6.69 11.51
CA LYS A 37 4.54 5.25 11.46
C LYS A 37 5.18 4.65 10.22
N GLN A 38 5.74 3.45 10.38
CA GLN A 38 6.35 2.67 9.32
C GLN A 38 6.37 1.20 9.75
N GLU A 39 5.89 0.31 8.90
CA GLU A 39 5.85 -1.13 9.12
C GLU A 39 6.81 -1.89 8.21
N LEU A 40 7.12 -1.35 7.03
CA LEU A 40 7.95 -1.97 6.02
C LEU A 40 9.24 -1.19 5.84
N ASP A 41 10.35 -1.91 5.69
CA ASP A 41 11.58 -1.32 5.21
C ASP A 41 11.36 -0.81 3.77
N SER A 42 11.76 0.44 3.50
CA SER A 42 11.58 1.10 2.19
C SER A 42 12.13 0.27 1.03
N ASN A 43 13.16 -0.56 1.26
CA ASN A 43 13.72 -1.46 0.25
C ASN A 43 12.71 -2.47 -0.30
N ILE A 44 11.66 -2.81 0.46
CA ILE A 44 10.56 -3.65 -0.02
C ILE A 44 9.79 -2.92 -1.12
N LEU A 45 9.46 -1.64 -0.92
CA LEU A 45 8.75 -0.83 -1.91
C LEU A 45 9.63 -0.53 -3.12
N LEU A 46 10.92 -0.26 -2.91
CA LEU A 46 11.89 -0.04 -3.99
C LEU A 46 12.07 -1.27 -4.89
N LYS A 47 11.85 -2.48 -4.37
CA LYS A 47 11.95 -3.74 -5.11
C LYS A 47 10.61 -4.29 -5.60
N ALA A 48 9.49 -3.69 -5.17
CA ALA A 48 8.18 -4.16 -5.57
C ALA A 48 7.95 -3.89 -7.07
N ASP A 49 7.42 -4.88 -7.77
CA ASP A 49 7.02 -4.75 -9.17
C ASP A 49 5.78 -3.86 -9.33
N LEU A 50 4.98 -3.72 -8.28
CA LEU A 50 3.81 -2.87 -8.24
C LEU A 50 3.61 -2.28 -6.85
N VAL A 51 3.60 -0.95 -6.76
CA VAL A 51 3.27 -0.19 -5.56
C VAL A 51 1.96 0.54 -5.80
N ILE A 52 0.96 0.22 -4.99
CA ILE A 52 -0.39 0.76 -5.08
C ILE A 52 -0.63 1.65 -3.86
N SER A 53 -1.07 2.88 -4.07
CA SER A 53 -1.64 3.73 -3.02
C SER A 53 -3.17 3.79 -3.13
N ASP A 54 -3.84 4.12 -2.05
CA ASP A 54 -5.24 4.57 -2.11
C ASP A 54 -5.37 6.01 -2.66
N SER A 55 -4.41 6.88 -2.34
CA SER A 55 -4.31 8.26 -2.84
C SER A 55 -2.84 8.67 -2.97
N ARG A 56 -2.38 8.99 -4.19
CA ARG A 56 -1.01 9.47 -4.41
C ARG A 56 -0.73 10.78 -3.67
N SER A 57 -1.73 11.65 -3.58
CA SER A 57 -1.55 12.95 -2.93
C SER A 57 -1.36 12.81 -1.41
N GLN A 58 -2.07 11.88 -0.76
CA GLN A 58 -1.87 11.59 0.67
C GLN A 58 -0.58 10.82 0.92
N SER A 59 -0.22 9.89 0.03
CA SER A 59 0.97 9.05 0.19
C SER A 59 2.29 9.83 0.09
N ILE A 60 2.26 11.09 -0.34
CA ILE A 60 3.41 12.01 -0.25
C ILE A 60 3.73 12.34 1.21
N ASP A 61 2.73 12.43 2.08
CA ASP A 61 2.85 12.96 3.43
C ASP A 61 2.84 11.87 4.53
N ARG A 62 2.32 10.67 4.24
CA ARG A 62 2.16 9.54 5.19
C ARG A 62 2.18 8.20 4.46
N GLY A 63 2.25 7.10 5.20
CA GLY A 63 2.27 5.75 4.61
C GLY A 63 3.66 5.21 4.40
N GLU A 64 3.73 3.95 3.97
CA GLU A 64 4.98 3.30 3.60
C GLU A 64 5.65 4.02 2.41
N ILE A 65 4.85 4.52 1.47
CA ILE A 65 5.31 5.27 0.30
C ILE A 65 6.01 6.56 0.74
N HIS A 66 5.51 7.27 1.75
CA HIS A 66 6.14 8.51 2.24
C HIS A 66 7.60 8.29 2.65
N HIS A 67 7.88 7.18 3.33
CA HIS A 67 9.25 6.83 3.71
C HIS A 67 10.06 6.39 2.49
N ALA A 68 9.50 5.53 1.64
CA ALA A 68 10.19 5.07 0.44
C ALA A 68 10.53 6.21 -0.55
N LEU A 69 9.73 7.27 -0.63
CA LEU A 69 10.03 8.47 -1.42
C LEU A 69 11.33 9.15 -0.98
N LYS A 70 11.57 9.22 0.35
CA LYS A 70 12.81 9.78 0.90
C LYS A 70 14.03 8.93 0.55
N ASP A 71 13.80 7.63 0.36
CA ASP A 71 14.83 6.63 0.04
C ASP A 71 14.98 6.38 -1.47
N GLY A 72 14.31 7.16 -2.31
CA GLY A 72 14.52 7.18 -3.76
C GLY A 72 13.41 6.55 -4.61
N LEU A 73 12.27 6.17 -4.03
CA LEU A 73 11.10 5.76 -4.80
C LEU A 73 10.59 6.95 -5.63
N GLY A 74 10.29 6.72 -6.91
CA GLY A 74 9.70 7.75 -7.75
C GLY A 74 8.18 7.76 -7.62
N MET A 75 7.57 8.89 -7.29
CA MET A 75 6.10 8.99 -7.24
C MET A 75 5.41 8.57 -8.55
N ASN A 76 6.07 8.74 -9.69
CA ASN A 76 5.54 8.31 -10.99
C ASN A 76 5.43 6.78 -11.15
N SER A 77 6.10 5.97 -10.32
CA SER A 77 5.96 4.51 -10.32
C SER A 77 4.86 4.00 -9.40
N VAL A 78 4.27 4.87 -8.58
CA VAL A 78 3.13 4.53 -7.71
C VAL A 78 1.84 4.62 -8.52
N VAL A 79 0.97 3.62 -8.38
CA VAL A 79 -0.35 3.60 -9.02
C VAL A 79 -1.47 3.72 -8.00
N GLU A 80 -2.63 4.25 -8.38
CA GLU A 80 -3.76 4.33 -7.46
C GLU A 80 -4.64 3.09 -7.56
N LEU A 81 -5.19 2.66 -6.44
CA LEU A 81 -6.08 1.50 -6.35
C LEU A 81 -7.27 1.63 -7.31
N GLY A 82 -7.81 2.84 -7.48
CA GLY A 82 -8.89 3.11 -8.43
C GLY A 82 -8.51 2.87 -9.89
N GLU A 83 -7.24 3.06 -10.27
CA GLU A 83 -6.74 2.79 -11.63
C GLU A 83 -6.71 1.28 -11.89
N VAL A 84 -6.35 0.49 -10.88
CA VAL A 84 -6.36 -0.98 -10.95
C VAL A 84 -7.79 -1.52 -11.03
N ILE A 85 -8.68 -1.07 -10.13
CA ILE A 85 -10.09 -1.51 -10.11
C ILE A 85 -10.82 -1.16 -11.41
N SER A 86 -10.50 -0.01 -12.02
CA SER A 86 -11.09 0.42 -13.29
C SER A 86 -10.42 -0.16 -14.53
N ASN A 87 -9.47 -1.10 -14.38
CA ASN A 87 -8.69 -1.71 -15.47
C ASN A 87 -7.91 -0.70 -16.33
N LYS A 88 -7.60 0.49 -15.81
CA LYS A 88 -6.71 1.45 -16.49
C LYS A 88 -5.25 1.01 -16.40
N ILE A 89 -4.89 0.42 -15.27
CA ILE A 89 -3.59 -0.18 -15.01
C ILE A 89 -3.82 -1.65 -14.65
N ASN A 90 -3.00 -2.55 -15.19
CA ASN A 90 -3.05 -3.95 -14.80
C ASN A 90 -2.60 -4.09 -13.35
N GLY A 91 -3.29 -4.93 -12.58
CA GLY A 91 -2.79 -5.41 -11.29
C GLY A 91 -1.61 -6.37 -11.47
N ARG A 92 -1.53 -7.38 -10.60
CA ARG A 92 -0.55 -8.47 -10.75
C ARG A 92 -0.72 -9.18 -12.09
N THR A 93 0.37 -9.34 -12.84
CA THR A 93 0.42 -10.05 -14.14
C THR A 93 1.28 -11.31 -14.11
N SER A 94 2.00 -11.56 -13.02
CA SER A 94 2.83 -12.77 -12.83
C SER A 94 2.88 -13.20 -11.37
N ASP A 95 2.97 -14.51 -11.14
CA ASP A 95 3.07 -15.12 -9.81
C ASP A 95 4.38 -14.78 -9.08
N LYS A 96 5.39 -14.28 -9.79
CA LYS A 96 6.67 -13.87 -9.20
C LYS A 96 6.68 -12.43 -8.69
N GLN A 97 5.71 -11.62 -9.09
CA GLN A 97 5.75 -10.20 -8.76
C GLN A 97 5.62 -9.96 -7.25
N ILE A 98 6.41 -9.05 -6.71
CA ILE A 98 6.19 -8.48 -5.39
C ILE A 98 5.23 -7.31 -5.57
N THR A 99 4.14 -7.29 -4.80
CA THR A 99 3.14 -6.22 -4.89
C THR A 99 2.86 -5.65 -3.52
N VAL A 100 2.88 -4.34 -3.38
CA VAL A 100 2.57 -3.64 -2.13
C VAL A 100 1.36 -2.75 -2.36
N ALA A 101 0.34 -2.86 -1.51
CA ALA A 101 -0.73 -1.90 -1.38
C ALA A 101 -0.56 -1.16 -0.05
N ASP A 102 -0.22 0.13 -0.13
CA ASP A 102 -0.09 1.06 1.00
C ASP A 102 -1.41 1.85 1.14
N LEU A 103 -2.17 1.53 2.18
CA LEU A 103 -3.54 2.01 2.38
C LEU A 103 -3.61 2.87 3.64
N THR A 104 -3.74 4.19 3.43
CA THR A 104 -3.68 5.21 4.49
C THR A 104 -5.07 5.68 4.96
N GLY A 105 -6.12 5.31 4.23
CA GLY A 105 -7.50 5.74 4.43
C GLY A 105 -7.84 7.00 3.63
N VAL A 106 -8.92 6.90 2.84
CA VAL A 106 -9.46 8.02 2.04
C VAL A 106 -10.94 8.25 2.36
N ALA A 107 -11.33 9.50 2.57
CA ALA A 107 -12.70 9.86 2.98
C ALA A 107 -13.79 9.36 2.02
N VAL A 108 -13.46 9.16 0.74
CA VAL A 108 -14.41 8.62 -0.25
C VAL A 108 -14.89 7.21 0.11
N GLN A 109 -14.04 6.38 0.72
CA GLN A 109 -14.40 5.02 1.16
C GLN A 109 -15.45 5.09 2.28
N ASP A 110 -15.22 5.93 3.29
CA ASP A 110 -16.15 6.15 4.40
C ASP A 110 -17.52 6.65 3.91
N ILE A 111 -17.51 7.64 3.00
CA ILE A 111 -18.73 8.21 2.43
C ILE A 111 -19.54 7.16 1.67
N GLN A 112 -18.90 6.29 0.87
CA GLN A 112 -19.64 5.25 0.15
C GLN A 112 -20.24 4.21 1.10
N ILE A 113 -19.51 3.82 2.15
CA ILE A 113 -20.04 2.90 3.17
C ILE A 113 -21.23 3.55 3.89
N ALA A 114 -21.12 4.82 4.32
CA ALA A 114 -22.20 5.54 4.97
C ALA A 114 -23.45 5.66 4.09
N LYS A 115 -23.28 5.94 2.79
CA LYS A 115 -24.38 5.97 1.82
C LYS A 115 -25.04 4.60 1.66
N ALA A 116 -24.25 3.54 1.59
CA ALA A 116 -24.77 2.17 1.48
C ALA A 116 -25.55 1.77 2.74
N VAL A 117 -25.09 2.15 3.93
CA VAL A 117 -25.86 1.94 5.17
C VAL A 117 -27.17 2.71 5.13
N LEU A 118 -27.13 4.01 4.77
CA LEU A 118 -28.33 4.84 4.71
C LEU A 118 -29.38 4.33 3.72
N SER A 119 -28.98 3.71 2.61
CA SER A 119 -29.93 3.16 1.63
C SER A 119 -30.63 1.88 2.10
N HIS A 120 -30.21 1.30 3.23
CA HIS A 120 -30.80 0.09 3.82
C HIS A 120 -31.51 0.37 5.16
N LEU A 121 -31.65 1.64 5.54
CA LEU A 121 -32.51 2.10 6.65
C LEU A 121 -33.90 2.48 6.13
#